data_AF-A0A3D4SZE3-F1
#
_entry.id   AF-A0A3D4SZE3-F1
#
_cell.length_a   1.000
_cell.length_b   1.000
_cell.length_c   1.000
_cell.angle_alpha   90.00
_cell.angle_beta   90.00
_cell.angle_gamma   90.00
#
_symmetry.space_group_name_H-M   'P 1'
#
loop_
_entity.id
_entity.type
_entity.pdbx_description
1 polymer ?
#
loop_
_entity_poly.entity_id
_entity_poly.type
_entity_poly.pdbx_seq_one_letter_code
_entity_poly.pdbx_strand_id
1 'polypeptide(L)'
;TDFDFVRLIAETDIAPDDVTIVVFTPARRDLIERTVESVRGISNPVVIHMYTATAPLWRDLVLARDRADLRELILAGGRDVLELAGDMPNVRFEFSPEVFNQTEPEYVLDLCDAMTELWDARPERPVILNLPATVEIATPNVYA
;
A
#
# COMPACT_ATOMS: atom_id res chain seq x y z
N THR A 1 5.18 5.03 -20.39
CA THR A 1 4.16 4.54 -19.43
C THR A 1 4.68 4.78 -18.02
N ASP A 2 3.85 4.60 -16.97
CA ASP A 2 4.31 4.79 -15.58
C ASP A 2 5.51 3.89 -15.27
N PHE A 3 5.49 2.64 -15.73
CA PHE A 3 6.61 1.72 -15.60
C PHE A 3 7.89 2.28 -16.23
N ASP A 4 7.81 2.75 -17.48
CA ASP A 4 8.99 3.30 -18.18
C ASP A 4 9.53 4.56 -17.48
N PHE A 5 8.66 5.33 -16.83
CA PHE A 5 9.06 6.52 -16.09
C PHE A 5 9.83 6.15 -14.81
N VAL A 6 9.37 5.15 -14.05
CA VAL A 6 10.11 4.65 -12.89
C VAL A 6 11.47 4.08 -13.31
N ARG A 7 11.52 3.35 -14.44
CA ARG A 7 12.78 2.85 -15.01
C ARG A 7 13.73 3.97 -15.42
N LEU A 8 13.20 5.04 -16.03
CA LEU A 8 14.00 6.22 -16.37
C LEU A 8 14.64 6.82 -15.12
N ILE A 9 13.91 6.92 -14.01
CA ILE A 9 14.46 7.41 -12.74
C ILE A 9 15.63 6.55 -12.26
N ALA A 10 15.47 5.21 -12.31
CA ALA A 10 16.53 4.27 -11.93
C ALA A 10 17.79 4.37 -12.81
N GLU A 11 17.65 4.78 -14.07
CA GLU A 11 18.73 4.76 -15.07
C GLU A 11 19.42 6.12 -15.25
N THR A 12 18.76 7.23 -14.91
CA THR A 12 19.22 8.58 -15.30
C THR A 12 19.47 9.53 -14.13
N ASP A 13 19.36 9.05 -12.88
CA ASP A 13 19.64 9.83 -11.65
C ASP A 13 18.96 11.21 -11.65
N ILE A 14 17.74 11.27 -12.20
CA ILE A 14 16.97 12.52 -12.34
C ILE A 14 16.28 12.93 -11.03
N ALA A 15 16.20 12.02 -10.06
CA ALA A 15 15.57 12.26 -8.76
C ALA A 15 16.65 12.65 -7.74
N PRO A 16 16.58 13.85 -7.14
CA PRO A 16 17.50 14.25 -6.08
C PRO A 16 17.53 13.27 -4.90
N ASP A 17 18.69 13.14 -4.24
CA ASP A 17 18.91 12.18 -3.14
C ASP A 17 17.94 12.34 -1.95
N ASP A 18 17.39 13.54 -1.75
CA ASP A 18 16.44 13.86 -0.68
C ASP A 18 14.97 13.57 -1.04
N VAL A 19 14.70 13.10 -2.26
CA VAL A 19 13.36 12.75 -2.74
C VAL A 19 13.07 11.27 -2.48
N THR A 20 11.90 11.00 -1.89
CA THR A 20 11.36 9.63 -1.76
C THR A 20 10.40 9.33 -2.92
N ILE A 21 10.61 8.21 -3.61
CA ILE A 21 9.77 7.77 -4.71
C ILE A 21 8.66 6.86 -4.17
N VAL A 22 7.41 7.16 -4.49
CA VAL A 22 6.26 6.35 -4.07
C VAL A 22 5.69 5.63 -5.28
N VAL A 23 5.56 4.31 -5.19
CA VAL A 23 4.94 3.49 -6.24
C VAL A 23 3.70 2.79 -5.71
N PHE A 24 2.65 2.76 -6.53
CA PHE A 24 1.32 2.27 -6.13
C PHE A 24 1.06 0.87 -6.69
N THR A 25 0.47 -0.03 -5.91
CA THR A 25 0.14 -1.38 -6.35
C THR A 25 -1.12 -1.93 -5.66
N PRO A 26 -2.03 -2.60 -6.38
CA PRO A 26 -3.12 -3.34 -5.75
C PRO A 26 -2.58 -4.61 -5.08
N ALA A 27 -3.33 -5.16 -4.11
CA ALA A 27 -3.00 -6.43 -3.43
C ALA A 27 -3.18 -7.67 -4.34
N ARG A 28 -2.42 -7.73 -5.43
CA ARG A 28 -2.36 -8.83 -6.40
C ARG A 28 -0.91 -9.12 -6.75
N ARG A 29 -0.50 -10.37 -6.56
CA ARG A 29 0.90 -10.80 -6.72
C ARG A 29 1.52 -10.38 -8.06
N ASP A 30 0.82 -10.58 -9.17
CA ASP A 30 1.31 -10.24 -10.51
C ASP A 30 1.62 -8.75 -10.69
N LEU A 31 0.82 -7.89 -10.03
CA LEU A 31 0.99 -6.44 -10.08
C LEU A 31 2.04 -5.97 -9.06
N ILE A 32 2.13 -6.62 -7.90
CA ILE A 32 3.18 -6.35 -6.91
C ILE A 32 4.55 -6.69 -7.49
N GLU A 33 4.71 -7.86 -8.11
CA GLU A 33 5.96 -8.29 -8.78
C GLU A 33 6.39 -7.24 -9.81
N ARG A 34 5.46 -6.78 -10.64
CA ARG A 34 5.74 -5.75 -11.64
C ARG A 34 6.11 -4.39 -11.03
N THR A 35 5.46 -4.01 -9.92
CA THR A 35 5.79 -2.77 -9.20
C THR A 35 7.18 -2.86 -8.58
N VAL A 36 7.51 -3.95 -7.92
CA VAL A 36 8.83 -4.18 -7.31
C VAL A 36 9.91 -4.18 -8.38
N GLU A 37 9.68 -4.84 -9.53
CA GLU A 37 10.63 -4.83 -10.65
C GLU A 37 10.91 -3.42 -11.17
N SER A 38 9.89 -2.55 -11.19
CA SER A 38 10.04 -1.19 -11.69
C SER A 38 11.04 -0.37 -10.87
N VAL A 39 11.11 -0.59 -9.55
CA VAL A 39 11.95 0.17 -8.62
C VAL A 39 13.35 -0.42 -8.41
N ARG A 40 13.65 -1.58 -8.98
CA ARG A 40 14.98 -2.20 -8.84
C ARG A 40 16.08 -1.30 -9.40
N GLY A 41 17.10 -1.06 -8.59
CA GLY A 41 18.27 -0.23 -8.93
C GLY A 41 18.13 1.24 -8.56
N ILE A 42 16.98 1.67 -8.06
CA ILE A 42 16.81 3.01 -7.50
C ILE A 42 17.59 3.11 -6.18
N SER A 43 18.45 4.12 -6.06
CA SER A 43 19.22 4.45 -4.85
C SER A 43 18.42 5.26 -3.84
N ASN A 44 17.50 6.11 -4.31
CA ASN A 44 16.62 6.93 -3.47
C ASN A 44 15.77 6.06 -2.52
N PRO A 45 15.28 6.63 -1.41
CA PRO A 45 14.24 5.98 -0.62
C PRO A 45 13.01 5.70 -1.47
N VAL A 46 12.43 4.50 -1.32
CA VAL A 46 11.22 4.08 -2.03
C VAL A 46 10.14 3.70 -1.03
N VAL A 47 8.90 4.07 -1.32
CA VAL A 47 7.71 3.60 -0.61
C VAL A 47 6.88 2.77 -1.57
N ILE A 48 6.64 1.50 -1.23
CA ILE A 48 5.69 0.65 -1.93
C ILE A 48 4.34 0.81 -1.23
N HIS A 49 3.41 1.47 -1.92
CA HIS A 49 2.06 1.73 -1.45
C HIS A 49 1.11 0.67 -1.96
N MET A 50 0.71 -0.24 -1.08
CA MET A 50 -0.31 -1.24 -1.36
C MET A 50 -1.69 -0.74 -0.93
N TYR A 51 -2.70 -0.96 -1.76
CA TYR A 51 -4.08 -0.59 -1.43
C TYR A 51 -5.07 -1.70 -1.78
N THR A 52 -6.24 -1.68 -1.13
CA THR A 52 -7.39 -2.51 -1.47
C THR A 52 -8.67 -1.81 -1.02
N ALA A 53 -9.72 -1.85 -1.83
CA ALA A 53 -11.04 -1.32 -1.46
C ALA A 53 -11.63 -2.13 -0.31
N THR A 54 -11.98 -1.46 0.79
CA THR A 54 -12.41 -2.12 2.04
C THR A 54 -13.88 -1.90 2.38
N ALA A 55 -14.55 -0.91 1.80
CA ALA A 55 -15.93 -0.57 2.13
C ALA A 55 -16.93 -1.71 1.81
N PRO A 56 -18.00 -1.87 2.60
CA PRO A 56 -18.98 -2.96 2.43
C PRO A 56 -19.55 -3.07 1.01
N LEU A 57 -19.91 -1.93 0.39
CA LEU A 57 -20.45 -1.90 -0.96
C LEU A 57 -19.47 -2.48 -1.99
N TRP A 58 -18.17 -2.17 -1.84
CA TRP A 58 -17.12 -2.70 -2.70
C TRP A 58 -16.86 -4.18 -2.45
N ARG A 59 -16.85 -4.59 -1.18
CA ARG A 59 -16.72 -6.00 -0.78
C ARG A 59 -17.82 -6.86 -1.38
N ASP A 60 -19.07 -6.42 -1.26
CA ASP A 60 -20.24 -7.19 -1.66
C ASP A 60 -20.45 -7.19 -3.18
N LEU A 61 -20.31 -6.03 -3.84
CA LEU A 61 -20.70 -5.89 -5.26
C LEU A 61 -19.54 -6.00 -6.24
N VAL A 62 -18.32 -5.60 -5.84
CA VAL A 62 -17.17 -5.55 -6.77
C VAL A 62 -16.25 -6.73 -6.55
N LEU A 63 -15.95 -7.05 -5.30
CA LEU A 63 -15.01 -8.12 -4.94
C LEU A 63 -15.72 -9.45 -4.70
N ALA A 64 -17.02 -9.42 -4.35
CA ALA A 64 -17.81 -10.57 -3.93
C ALA A 64 -17.10 -11.39 -2.82
N ARG A 65 -16.59 -10.70 -1.81
CA ARG A 65 -15.83 -11.27 -0.68
C ARG A 65 -16.41 -10.81 0.65
N ASP A 66 -16.37 -11.70 1.63
CA ASP A 66 -16.65 -11.31 3.01
C ASP A 66 -15.42 -10.63 3.67
N ARG A 67 -15.58 -10.22 4.94
CA ARG A 67 -14.52 -9.55 5.71
C ARG A 67 -13.30 -10.45 5.91
N ALA A 68 -13.48 -11.75 6.16
CA ALA A 68 -12.37 -12.65 6.43
C ALA A 68 -11.58 -12.95 5.16
N ASP A 69 -12.29 -13.21 4.05
CA ASP A 69 -11.70 -13.45 2.74
C ASP A 69 -10.94 -12.22 2.22
N LEU A 70 -11.48 -11.02 2.43
CA LEU A 70 -10.79 -9.79 2.04
C LEU A 70 -9.56 -9.53 2.90
N ARG A 71 -9.67 -9.74 4.22
CA ARG A 71 -8.54 -9.63 5.14
C ARG A 71 -7.39 -10.55 4.72
N GLU A 72 -7.67 -11.81 4.43
CA GLU A 72 -6.63 -12.74 3.96
C GLU A 72 -6.06 -12.35 2.59
N LEU A 73 -6.87 -11.78 1.69
CA LEU A 73 -6.36 -11.24 0.42
C LEU A 73 -5.37 -10.10 0.65
N ILE A 74 -5.71 -9.16 1.54
CA ILE A 74 -4.84 -8.03 1.90
C ILE A 74 -3.55 -8.54 2.54
N LEU A 75 -3.64 -9.47 3.50
CA LEU A 75 -2.47 -10.04 4.16
C LEU A 75 -1.61 -10.89 3.21
N ALA A 76 -2.22 -11.60 2.26
CA ALA A 76 -1.48 -12.29 1.21
C ALA A 76 -0.69 -11.29 0.35
N GLY A 77 -1.32 -10.19 -0.09
CA GLY A 77 -0.60 -9.12 -0.79
C GLY A 77 0.50 -8.49 0.05
N GLY A 78 0.27 -8.27 1.35
CA GLY A 78 1.28 -7.79 2.28
C GLY A 78 2.48 -8.74 2.41
N ARG A 79 2.22 -10.05 2.44
CA ARG A 79 3.26 -11.10 2.45
C ARG A 79 4.03 -11.11 1.13
N ASP A 80 3.36 -10.94 -0.01
CA ASP A 80 4.01 -10.84 -1.31
C ASP A 80 4.94 -9.61 -1.38
N VAL A 81 4.49 -8.44 -0.90
CA VAL A 81 5.33 -7.23 -0.81
C VAL A 81 6.56 -7.49 0.06
N LEU A 82 6.38 -8.14 1.21
CA LEU A 82 7.48 -8.46 2.12
C LEU A 82 8.45 -9.48 1.52
N GLU A 83 7.94 -10.51 0.85
CA GLU A 83 8.75 -11.51 0.13
C GLU A 83 9.62 -10.85 -0.95
N LEU A 84 9.04 -9.91 -1.71
CA LEU A 84 9.69 -9.35 -2.90
C LEU A 84 10.60 -8.15 -2.60
N ALA A 85 10.29 -7.37 -1.56
CA ALA A 85 10.99 -6.12 -1.25
C ALA A 85 11.44 -5.98 0.22
N GLY A 86 11.16 -6.97 1.09
CA GLY A 86 11.47 -6.92 2.53
C GLY A 86 12.95 -6.78 2.87
N ASP A 87 13.83 -7.28 2.01
CA ASP A 87 15.29 -7.22 2.19
C ASP A 87 15.92 -5.97 1.55
N MET A 88 15.13 -5.13 0.88
CA MET A 88 15.64 -3.91 0.25
C MET A 88 15.82 -2.80 1.30
N PRO A 89 17.04 -2.31 1.55
CA PRO A 89 17.33 -1.41 2.67
C PRO A 89 16.74 -0.01 2.49
N ASN A 90 16.50 0.43 1.25
CA ASN A 90 15.91 1.72 0.92
C ASN A 90 14.39 1.69 0.74
N VAL A 91 13.74 0.55 0.96
CA VAL A 91 12.29 0.38 0.78
C VAL A 91 11.55 0.44 2.11
N ARG A 92 10.46 1.19 2.13
CA ARG A 92 9.43 1.24 3.18
C ARG A 92 8.07 0.91 2.60
N PHE A 93 7.10 0.66 3.47
CA PHE A 93 5.78 0.20 3.06
C PHE A 93 4.70 1.18 3.49
N GLU A 94 3.70 1.33 2.63
CA GLU A 94 2.49 2.08 2.90
C GLU A 94 1.28 1.20 2.61
N PHE A 95 0.30 1.23 3.51
CA PHE A 95 -0.97 0.54 3.30
C PHE A 95 -2.13 1.54 3.34
N SER A 96 -3.05 1.38 2.38
CA SER A 96 -4.33 2.08 2.39
C SER A 96 -5.53 1.14 2.38
N PRO A 97 -6.37 1.16 3.43
CA PRO A 97 -7.73 0.66 3.34
C PRO A 97 -8.53 1.65 2.49
N GLU A 98 -8.65 1.38 1.18
CA GLU A 98 -9.28 2.30 0.25
C GLU A 98 -10.79 2.34 0.50
N VAL A 99 -11.38 3.53 0.34
CA VAL A 99 -12.73 3.89 0.81
C VAL A 99 -12.88 3.76 2.34
N PHE A 100 -11.81 4.12 3.06
CA PHE A 100 -11.71 4.04 4.53
C PHE A 100 -12.93 4.63 5.24
N ASN A 101 -13.34 5.84 4.86
CA ASN A 101 -14.40 6.59 5.53
C ASN A 101 -15.81 6.00 5.36
N GLN A 102 -15.97 4.96 4.55
CA GLN A 102 -17.20 4.16 4.44
C GLN A 102 -17.02 2.73 4.95
N THR A 103 -15.88 2.42 5.54
CA THR A 103 -15.55 1.11 6.08
C THR A 103 -15.78 1.12 7.59
N GLU A 104 -16.19 -0.02 8.14
CA GLU A 104 -16.39 -0.16 9.58
C GLU A 104 -15.09 0.12 10.34
N PRO A 105 -15.06 1.07 11.31
CA PRO A 105 -13.82 1.46 11.98
C PRO A 105 -13.08 0.29 12.63
N GLU A 106 -13.80 -0.65 13.25
CA GLU A 106 -13.17 -1.82 13.87
C GLU A 106 -12.53 -2.76 12.84
N TYR A 107 -13.07 -2.80 11.62
CA TYR A 107 -12.48 -3.59 10.55
C TYR A 107 -11.20 -2.95 10.02
N VAL A 108 -11.21 -1.62 9.87
CA VAL A 108 -10.01 -0.90 9.43
C VAL A 108 -8.89 -1.04 10.45
N LEU A 109 -9.20 -0.88 11.74
CA LEU A 109 -8.22 -1.06 12.80
C LEU A 109 -7.58 -2.45 12.74
N ASP A 110 -8.37 -3.53 12.62
CA ASP A 110 -7.84 -4.90 12.47
C ASP A 110 -6.94 -5.05 11.23
N LEU A 111 -7.30 -4.46 10.10
CA LEU A 111 -6.46 -4.49 8.89
C LEU A 111 -5.14 -3.73 9.09
N CYS A 112 -5.21 -2.52 9.65
CA CYS A 112 -4.04 -1.68 9.91
C CYS A 112 -3.08 -2.33 10.93
N ASP A 113 -3.61 -2.86 12.02
CA ASP A 113 -2.84 -3.57 13.05
C ASP A 113 -2.17 -4.80 12.44
N ALA A 114 -2.91 -5.63 11.71
CA ALA A 114 -2.36 -6.83 11.09
C ALA A 114 -1.29 -6.52 10.02
N MET A 115 -1.45 -5.44 9.25
CA MET A 115 -0.46 -5.01 8.25
C MET A 115 0.82 -4.47 8.90
N THR A 116 0.69 -3.68 9.96
CA THR A 116 1.85 -3.14 10.69
C THR A 116 2.63 -4.24 11.43
N GLU A 117 1.93 -5.23 12.00
CA GLU A 117 2.54 -6.43 12.57
C GLU A 117 3.27 -7.25 11.49
N LEU A 118 2.59 -7.52 10.36
CA LEU A 118 3.14 -8.30 9.25
C LEU A 118 4.43 -7.70 8.68
N TRP A 119 4.48 -6.38 8.55
CA TRP A 119 5.64 -5.67 8.02
C TRP A 119 6.70 -5.30 9.07
N ASP A 120 6.51 -5.72 10.33
CA ASP A 120 7.39 -5.42 11.47
C ASP A 120 7.68 -3.91 11.58
N ALA A 121 6.60 -3.14 11.69
CA ALA A 121 6.66 -1.69 11.79
C ALA A 121 7.47 -1.26 13.04
N ARG A 122 8.57 -0.56 12.80
CA ARG A 122 9.50 -0.10 13.84
C ARG A 122 10.00 1.31 13.55
N PRO A 123 10.51 2.06 14.55
CA PRO A 123 11.00 3.43 14.33
C PRO A 123 12.03 3.56 13.20
N GLU A 124 12.86 2.54 12.99
CA GLU A 124 13.89 2.50 11.94
C GLU A 124 13.32 2.22 10.56
N ARG A 125 12.15 1.58 10.48
CA ARG A 125 11.45 1.26 9.23
C ARG A 125 9.93 1.39 9.47
N PRO A 126 9.42 2.64 9.55
CA PRO A 126 8.02 2.86 9.85
C PRO A 126 7.15 2.42 8.67
N VAL A 127 5.97 1.90 9.00
CA VAL A 127 4.89 1.65 8.04
C VAL A 127 3.98 2.88 8.01
N ILE A 128 3.64 3.34 6.82
CA ILE A 128 2.70 4.44 6.63
C ILE A 128 1.30 3.84 6.51
N LEU A 129 0.36 4.33 7.32
CA LEU A 129 -1.06 4.04 7.18
C LEU A 129 -1.73 5.26 6.59
N ASN A 130 -2.06 5.21 5.30
CA ASN A 130 -2.77 6.29 4.62
C ASN A 130 -4.26 5.95 4.62
N LEU A 131 -5.08 6.78 5.27
CA LEU A 131 -6.52 6.61 5.43
C LEU A 131 -7.24 7.56 4.46
N PRO A 132 -7.58 7.15 3.23
CA PRO A 132 -8.10 8.08 2.25
C PRO A 132 -9.59 8.36 2.47
N ALA A 133 -9.98 9.63 2.39
CA ALA A 133 -11.36 10.01 2.08
C ALA A 133 -11.60 9.88 0.57
N THR A 134 -11.63 8.64 0.05
CA THR A 134 -11.76 8.35 -1.41
C THR A 134 -12.95 9.08 -2.02
N VAL A 135 -14.07 9.13 -1.29
CA VAL A 135 -15.21 10.00 -1.58
C VAL A 135 -15.54 10.74 -0.30
N GLU A 136 -15.48 12.08 -0.30
CA GLU A 136 -15.90 12.87 0.86
C GLU A 136 -17.43 12.77 1.03
N ILE A 137 -17.88 12.22 2.17
CA ILE A 137 -19.31 11.95 2.44
C ILE A 137 -19.85 12.62 3.70
N ALA A 138 -18.98 13.29 4.46
CA ALA A 138 -19.33 13.95 5.70
C ALA A 138 -18.50 15.22 5.87
N THR A 139 -18.86 16.05 6.84
CA THR A 139 -18.10 17.24 7.21
C THR A 139 -16.75 16.86 7.83
N PRO A 140 -15.74 17.75 7.75
CA PRO A 140 -14.37 17.42 8.19
C PRO A 140 -14.25 17.05 9.68
N ASN A 141 -15.18 17.50 10.53
CA ASN A 141 -15.21 17.14 11.96
C ASN A 141 -15.64 15.70 12.24
N VAL A 142 -16.19 14.99 11.25
CA VAL A 142 -16.53 13.56 11.37
C VAL A 142 -15.32 12.70 10.98
N TYR A 143 -14.49 13.22 10.08
CA TYR A 143 -13.27 12.55 9.64
C TYR A 143 -12.11 12.70 10.63
N ALA A 144 -12.02 13.86 11.30
CA ALA A 144 -11.00 14.18 12.31
C ALA A 144 -11.23 13.43 13.64
#